data_AF-A0A0W7XB08-F1
#
_entry.id   AF-A0A0W7XB08-F1
#
_cell.length_a   1.000
_cell.length_b   1.000
_cell.length_c   1.000
_cell.angle_alpha   90.00
_cell.angle_beta   90.00
_cell.angle_gamma   90.00
#
_symmetry.space_group_name_H-M   'P 1'
#
loop_
_entity.id
_entity.type
_entity.pdbx_description
1 polymer ?
#
loop_
_entity_poly.entity_id
_entity_poly.type
_entity_poly.pdbx_seq_one_letter_code
_entity_poly.pdbx_strand_id
1 'polypeptide(L)'
;MRGTYTPDSVLIPNTPGDLLEWAAAHITRVGIYQSRYSLFSGPGRLAHRRCSVGGALDVAAGRDRMTPGRAYDLDAIRAVYTEAYRLLAEHLDGAPATEPTGRDALTRHKVTVHLWTLTPGRTAQEAAAALRSAAETAHAADRLF
;
A
#
# COMPACT_ATOMS: atom_id res chain seq x y z
N MET A 1 -2.59 21.89 4.23
CA MET A 1 -3.64 21.20 3.46
C MET A 1 -3.13 19.80 3.17
N ARG A 2 -3.78 18.75 3.68
CA ARG A 2 -3.44 17.36 3.34
C ARG A 2 -3.89 17.13 1.90
N GLY A 3 -2.97 16.79 1.00
CA GLY A 3 -3.28 16.63 -0.42
C GLY A 3 -4.06 15.34 -0.62
N THR A 4 -5.32 15.43 -1.02
CA THR A 4 -6.08 14.26 -1.46
C THR A 4 -5.41 13.69 -2.71
N TYR A 5 -4.67 12.58 -2.55
CA TYR A 5 -4.13 11.84 -3.67
C TYR A 5 -5.26 11.39 -4.59
N THR A 6 -5.17 11.78 -5.87
CA THR A 6 -6.06 11.24 -6.91
C THR A 6 -5.41 9.97 -7.48
N PRO A 7 -6.17 8.89 -7.73
CA PRO A 7 -5.66 7.67 -8.37
C PRO A 7 -5.09 7.91 -9.78
N ASP A 8 -5.37 9.07 -10.37
CA ASP A 8 -4.88 9.49 -11.68
C ASP A 8 -3.55 10.28 -11.60
N SER A 9 -3.05 10.57 -10.38
CA SER A 9 -1.78 11.28 -10.19
C SER A 9 -0.60 10.47 -10.71
N VAL A 10 0.23 11.02 -11.59
CA VAL A 10 1.46 10.37 -12.11
C VAL A 10 2.65 10.42 -11.13
N LEU A 11 2.48 11.06 -9.98
CA LEU A 11 3.51 11.13 -8.95
C LEU A 11 3.56 9.81 -8.16
N ILE A 12 4.78 9.36 -7.88
CA ILE A 12 5.01 8.23 -6.95
C ILE A 12 5.19 8.85 -5.56
N PRO A 13 4.39 8.45 -4.55
CA PRO A 13 4.55 8.92 -3.18
C PRO A 13 5.98 8.68 -2.66
N ASN A 14 6.51 9.65 -1.94
CA ASN A 14 7.87 9.64 -1.39
C ASN A 14 7.90 9.55 0.15
N THR A 15 6.74 9.45 0.80
CA THR A 15 6.61 9.14 2.23
C THR A 15 5.71 7.91 2.42
N PRO A 16 5.88 7.13 3.51
CA PRO A 16 5.04 5.97 3.77
C PRO A 16 3.56 6.36 3.94
N GLY A 17 3.29 7.49 4.62
CA GLY A 17 1.93 7.99 4.82
C GLY A 17 1.24 8.34 3.51
N ASP A 18 1.92 9.05 2.62
CA ASP A 18 1.38 9.41 1.31
C ASP A 18 1.12 8.18 0.43
N LEU A 19 1.99 7.16 0.53
CA LEU A 19 1.81 5.88 -0.17
C LEU A 19 0.54 5.17 0.31
N LEU A 20 0.32 5.13 1.63
CA LEU A 20 -0.86 4.53 2.25
C LEU A 20 -2.14 5.32 1.92
N GLU A 21 -2.11 6.65 1.92
CA GLU A 21 -3.23 7.50 1.50
C GLU A 21 -3.60 7.26 0.02
N TRP A 22 -2.59 7.18 -0.86
CA TRP A 22 -2.80 6.88 -2.27
C TRP A 22 -3.47 5.51 -2.44
N ALA A 23 -2.95 4.49 -1.76
CA ALA A 23 -3.53 3.14 -1.79
C ALA A 23 -4.98 3.13 -1.29
N ALA A 24 -5.31 3.91 -0.25
CA ALA A 24 -6.67 4.03 0.27
C ALA A 24 -7.61 4.67 -0.77
N ALA A 25 -7.17 5.73 -1.43
CA ALA A 25 -7.93 6.38 -2.51
C ALA A 25 -8.16 5.42 -3.68
N HIS A 26 -7.14 4.63 -4.05
CA HIS A 26 -7.24 3.62 -5.10
C HIS A 26 -8.26 2.53 -4.74
N ILE A 27 -8.15 1.90 -3.56
CA ILE A 27 -9.10 0.87 -3.11
C ILE A 27 -10.53 1.42 -3.03
N THR A 28 -10.71 2.66 -2.56
CA THR A 28 -12.03 3.31 -2.52
C THR A 28 -12.64 3.40 -3.92
N ARG A 29 -11.83 3.71 -4.94
CA ARG A 29 -12.27 3.84 -6.33
C ARG A 29 -12.57 2.50 -6.99
N VAL A 30 -11.66 1.52 -6.87
CA VAL A 30 -11.74 0.28 -7.67
C VAL A 30 -12.41 -0.88 -6.95
N GLY A 31 -12.57 -0.78 -5.63
CA GLY A 31 -13.09 -1.83 -4.75
C GLY A 31 -12.03 -2.87 -4.36
N ILE A 32 -12.38 -3.72 -3.39
CA ILE A 32 -11.49 -4.77 -2.88
C ILE A 32 -11.65 -6.06 -3.70
N TYR A 33 -10.54 -6.74 -3.99
CA TYR A 33 -10.49 -8.07 -4.57
C TYR A 33 -9.87 -9.05 -3.58
N GLN A 34 -10.66 -10.05 -3.19
CA GLN A 34 -10.28 -11.09 -2.24
C GLN A 34 -10.06 -12.39 -3.03
N SER A 35 -8.83 -12.65 -3.45
CA SER A 35 -8.48 -13.88 -4.16
C SER A 35 -7.17 -14.44 -3.65
N ARG A 36 -7.15 -15.76 -3.50
CA ARG A 36 -5.95 -16.55 -3.20
C ARG A 36 -5.01 -16.65 -4.41
N TYR A 37 -5.48 -16.25 -5.58
CA TYR A 37 -4.72 -16.26 -6.83
C TYR A 37 -4.25 -14.85 -7.20
N SER A 38 -3.15 -14.76 -7.94
CA SER A 38 -2.46 -13.52 -8.29
C SER A 38 -3.38 -12.44 -8.85
N LEU A 39 -3.07 -11.18 -8.50
CA LEU A 39 -3.67 -9.99 -9.07
C LEU A 39 -3.61 -10.04 -10.60
N PHE A 40 -4.63 -9.49 -11.25
CA PHE A 40 -4.67 -9.30 -12.70
C PHE A 40 -3.42 -8.52 -13.18
N SER A 41 -2.41 -9.20 -13.70
CA SER A 41 -1.25 -8.56 -14.31
C SER A 41 -1.54 -8.12 -15.74
N GLY A 42 -1.07 -6.93 -16.12
CA GLY A 42 -1.12 -6.42 -17.49
C GLY A 42 -1.09 -4.88 -17.55
N PRO A 43 -0.40 -4.26 -18.54
CA PRO A 43 -0.28 -2.81 -18.65
C PRO A 43 -1.64 -2.10 -18.57
N GLY A 44 -1.78 -1.11 -17.69
CA GLY A 44 -2.99 -0.30 -17.54
C GLY A 44 -4.20 -0.98 -16.89
N ARG A 45 -4.11 -2.27 -16.50
CA ARG A 45 -5.27 -3.02 -15.98
C ARG A 45 -5.45 -2.92 -14.46
N LEU A 46 -4.38 -2.70 -13.70
CA LEU A 46 -4.45 -2.62 -12.24
C LEU A 46 -5.02 -1.28 -11.73
N ALA A 47 -4.91 -0.18 -12.49
CA ALA A 47 -5.42 1.12 -12.08
C ALA A 47 -6.97 1.21 -12.03
N HIS A 48 -7.68 0.24 -12.62
CA HIS A 48 -9.12 0.32 -12.85
C HIS A 48 -9.91 -0.92 -12.43
N ARG A 49 -9.25 -1.93 -11.84
CA ARG A 49 -9.90 -3.18 -11.40
C ARG A 49 -9.83 -3.30 -9.89
N ARG A 50 -10.80 -4.01 -9.31
CA ARG A 50 -10.77 -4.39 -7.89
C ARG A 50 -9.39 -4.95 -7.52
N CYS A 51 -8.86 -4.50 -6.40
CA CYS A 51 -7.48 -4.75 -6.02
C CYS A 51 -7.40 -5.33 -4.60
N SER A 52 -6.36 -6.13 -4.32
CA SER A 52 -6.04 -6.49 -2.94
C SER A 52 -5.37 -5.30 -2.24
N VAL A 53 -5.36 -5.27 -0.91
CA VAL A 53 -4.71 -4.18 -0.16
C VAL A 53 -3.22 -4.09 -0.52
N GLY A 54 -2.52 -5.22 -0.54
CA GLY A 54 -1.11 -5.27 -0.96
C GLY A 54 -0.91 -4.86 -2.43
N GLY A 55 -1.84 -5.22 -3.31
CA GLY A 55 -1.82 -4.77 -4.71
C GLY A 55 -1.96 -3.25 -4.85
N ALA A 56 -2.78 -2.62 -4.00
CA ALA A 56 -2.91 -1.17 -4.01
C ALA A 56 -1.60 -0.48 -3.61
N LEU A 57 -0.83 -1.05 -2.67
CA LEU A 57 0.50 -0.57 -2.32
C LEU A 57 1.50 -0.74 -3.48
N ASP A 58 1.45 -1.86 -4.19
CA ASP A 58 2.29 -2.09 -5.38
C ASP A 58 2.03 -1.01 -6.45
N VAL A 59 0.75 -0.73 -6.73
CA VAL A 59 0.34 0.28 -7.72
C VAL A 59 0.73 1.69 -7.23
N ALA A 60 0.55 1.99 -5.94
CA ALA A 60 0.97 3.25 -5.33
C ALA A 60 2.47 3.50 -5.54
N ALA A 61 3.29 2.47 -5.28
CA ALA A 61 4.74 2.46 -5.50
C ALA A 61 5.16 2.48 -6.98
N GLY A 62 4.21 2.53 -7.92
CA GLY A 62 4.46 2.77 -9.33
C GLY A 62 4.39 1.54 -10.22
N ARG A 63 4.02 0.36 -9.69
CA ARG A 63 3.75 -0.82 -10.51
C ARG A 63 2.68 -0.48 -11.56
N ASP A 64 3.04 -0.64 -12.83
CA ASP A 64 2.22 -0.31 -14.00
C ASP A 64 1.86 1.19 -14.15
N ARG A 65 2.49 2.11 -13.39
CA ARG A 65 2.28 3.57 -13.49
C ARG A 65 3.54 4.37 -13.82
N MET A 66 4.73 3.80 -13.62
CA MET A 66 5.98 4.47 -14.00
C MET A 66 6.06 4.64 -15.52
N THR A 67 6.46 5.83 -15.96
CA THR A 67 6.59 6.16 -17.38
C THR A 67 7.96 5.73 -17.91
N PRO A 68 8.04 5.03 -19.06
CA PRO A 68 9.31 4.75 -19.72
C PRO A 68 10.09 6.06 -20.01
N GLY A 69 11.40 6.06 -19.75
CA GLY A 69 12.26 7.22 -20.02
C GLY A 69 12.28 8.31 -18.94
N ARG A 70 11.48 8.19 -17.88
CA ARG A 70 11.60 9.03 -16.68
C ARG A 70 12.53 8.37 -15.66
N ALA A 71 13.46 9.15 -15.09
CA ALA A 71 14.28 8.69 -13.98
C ALA A 71 13.45 8.66 -12.69
N TYR A 72 13.55 7.56 -11.95
CA TYR A 72 12.94 7.37 -10.64
C TYR A 72 14.01 6.94 -9.65
N ASP A 73 13.94 7.46 -8.43
CA ASP A 73 14.76 6.98 -7.31
C ASP A 73 14.16 5.67 -6.78
N LEU A 74 14.59 4.55 -7.36
CA LEU A 74 14.04 3.22 -7.06
C LEU A 74 14.37 2.77 -5.63
N ASP A 75 15.49 3.22 -5.07
CA ASP A 75 15.89 2.87 -3.71
C ASP A 75 15.03 3.62 -2.69
N ALA A 76 14.79 4.93 -2.90
CA ALA A 76 13.85 5.69 -2.09
C ALA A 76 12.42 5.12 -2.16
N ILE A 77 11.95 4.77 -3.37
CA ILE A 77 10.64 4.14 -3.54
C ILE A 77 10.57 2.80 -2.81
N ARG A 78 11.62 1.98 -2.87
CA ARG A 78 11.68 0.70 -2.17
C ARG A 78 11.68 0.87 -0.66
N ALA A 79 12.39 1.86 -0.12
CA ALA A 79 12.40 2.17 1.30
C ALA A 79 10.99 2.57 1.79
N VAL A 80 10.36 3.52 1.09
CA VAL A 80 8.99 3.98 1.38
C VAL A 80 7.98 2.84 1.30
N TYR A 81 8.08 2.00 0.26
CA TYR A 81 7.22 0.82 0.08
C TYR A 81 7.39 -0.20 1.21
N THR A 82 8.62 -0.44 1.64
CA THR A 82 8.93 -1.40 2.71
C THR A 82 8.34 -0.92 4.04
N GLU A 83 8.53 0.36 4.33
CA GLU A 83 8.04 0.99 5.55
C GLU A 83 6.51 1.07 5.58
N ALA A 84 5.87 1.38 4.46
CA ALA A 84 4.40 1.36 4.37
C ALA A 84 3.81 -0.03 4.64
N TYR A 85 4.46 -1.10 4.15
CA TYR A 85 4.06 -2.47 4.47
C TYR A 85 4.24 -2.81 5.95
N ARG A 86 5.34 -2.39 6.57
CA ARG A 86 5.60 -2.56 8.00
C ARG A 86 4.49 -1.91 8.83
N LEU A 87 4.27 -0.60 8.63
CA LEU A 87 3.27 0.19 9.35
C LEU A 87 1.86 -0.37 9.19
N LEU A 88 1.48 -0.77 7.98
CA LEU A 88 0.17 -1.37 7.74
C LEU A 88 0.06 -2.74 8.45
N ALA A 89 1.07 -3.61 8.34
CA ALA A 89 1.05 -4.89 9.02
C ALA A 89 0.92 -4.75 10.54
N GLU A 90 1.67 -3.82 11.15
CA GLU A 90 1.57 -3.50 12.58
C GLU A 90 0.19 -2.99 12.97
N HIS A 91 -0.38 -2.10 12.16
CA HIS A 91 -1.74 -1.62 12.37
C HIS A 91 -2.77 -2.77 12.32
N LEU A 92 -2.63 -3.69 11.37
CA LEU A 92 -3.55 -4.80 11.18
C LEU A 92 -3.42 -5.90 12.25
N ASP A 93 -2.20 -6.15 12.74
CA ASP A 93 -1.93 -7.10 13.82
C ASP A 93 -2.16 -6.49 15.22
N GLY A 94 -2.28 -5.16 15.32
CA GLY A 94 -2.49 -4.43 16.59
C GLY A 94 -1.27 -4.41 17.51
N ALA A 95 -0.09 -4.77 17.01
CA ALA A 95 1.15 -4.83 17.75
C ALA A 95 2.35 -4.44 16.87
N PRO A 96 3.43 -3.91 17.45
CA PRO A 96 4.69 -3.71 16.73
C PRO A 96 5.16 -5.03 16.10
N ALA A 97 5.71 -4.95 14.90
CA ALA A 97 6.16 -6.14 14.22
C ALA A 97 7.38 -6.69 14.96
N THR A 98 7.31 -7.95 15.37
CA THR A 98 8.51 -8.61 15.89
C THR A 98 9.45 -8.87 14.72
N GLU A 99 10.52 -8.07 14.62
CA GLU A 99 11.55 -8.21 13.60
C GLU A 99 12.16 -9.62 13.69
N PRO A 100 11.94 -10.50 12.69
CA PRO A 100 12.60 -11.79 12.68
C PRO A 100 14.08 -11.57 12.33
N THR A 101 14.97 -12.14 13.12
CA THR A 101 16.35 -12.35 12.67
C THR A 101 16.35 -13.43 11.58
N GLY A 102 16.41 -13.01 10.31
CA GLY A 102 16.56 -13.89 9.15
C GLY A 102 15.25 -14.33 8.48
N ARG A 103 15.23 -14.15 7.14
CA ARG A 103 14.10 -14.17 6.18
C ARG A 103 13.34 -12.83 6.12
N ASP A 104 13.35 -12.24 4.93
CA ASP A 104 12.96 -10.86 4.54
C ASP A 104 11.72 -10.32 5.28
N ALA A 105 11.91 -9.36 6.20
CA ALA A 105 10.85 -8.74 7.03
C ALA A 105 9.67 -8.25 6.17
N LEU A 106 9.96 -7.68 5.00
CA LEU A 106 8.97 -7.26 4.01
C LEU A 106 8.06 -8.41 3.56
N THR A 107 8.61 -9.59 3.33
CA THR A 107 7.84 -10.78 2.97
C THR A 107 6.82 -11.14 4.06
N ARG A 108 7.17 -11.01 5.34
CA ARG A 108 6.24 -11.26 6.45
C ARG A 108 5.12 -10.22 6.49
N HIS A 109 5.44 -8.94 6.38
CA HIS A 109 4.42 -7.87 6.34
C HIS A 109 3.45 -8.06 5.17
N LYS A 110 3.96 -8.46 4.00
CA LYS A 110 3.14 -8.81 2.83
C LYS A 110 2.19 -9.96 3.13
N VAL A 111 2.64 -11.00 3.84
CA VAL A 111 1.79 -12.12 4.25
C VAL A 111 0.70 -11.66 5.21
N THR A 112 1.02 -10.86 6.24
CA THR A 112 0.01 -10.28 7.15
C THR A 112 -1.08 -9.54 6.38
N VAL A 113 -0.67 -8.59 5.52
CA VAL A 113 -1.61 -7.79 4.70
C VAL A 113 -2.44 -8.68 3.76
N HIS A 114 -1.81 -9.70 3.17
CA HIS A 114 -2.50 -10.63 2.28
C HIS A 114 -3.56 -11.46 3.03
N LEU A 115 -3.21 -12.07 4.15
CA LEU A 115 -4.15 -12.88 4.94
C LEU A 115 -5.29 -12.03 5.49
N TRP A 116 -5.00 -10.80 5.94
CA TRP A 116 -6.04 -9.85 6.35
C TRP A 116 -7.01 -9.56 5.21
N THR A 117 -6.49 -9.27 4.01
CA THR A 117 -7.30 -9.01 2.80
C THR A 117 -8.20 -10.19 2.45
N LEU A 118 -7.76 -11.42 2.67
CA LEU A 118 -8.51 -12.64 2.37
C LEU A 118 -9.61 -12.98 3.38
N THR A 119 -9.69 -12.27 4.51
CA THR A 119 -10.74 -12.52 5.52
C THR A 119 -12.12 -12.38 4.87
N PRO A 120 -12.99 -13.42 4.92
CA PRO A 120 -14.30 -13.35 4.28
C PRO A 120 -15.13 -12.15 4.77
N GLY A 121 -15.81 -11.48 3.84
CA GLY A 121 -16.69 -10.36 4.15
C GLY A 121 -16.02 -9.00 4.27
N ARG A 122 -14.70 -8.88 4.05
CA ARG A 122 -14.03 -7.57 4.04
C ARG A 122 -14.52 -6.71 2.89
N THR A 123 -14.70 -5.44 3.23
CA THR A 123 -15.21 -4.40 2.33
C THR A 123 -14.09 -3.46 1.88
N ALA A 124 -14.34 -2.75 0.78
CA ALA A 124 -13.43 -1.71 0.32
C ALA A 124 -13.32 -0.55 1.33
N GLN A 125 -14.40 -0.26 2.05
CA GLN A 125 -14.45 0.78 3.09
C GLN A 125 -13.55 0.42 4.27
N GLU A 126 -13.61 -0.82 4.76
CA GLU A 126 -12.73 -1.29 5.84
C GLU A 126 -11.26 -1.28 5.40
N ALA A 127 -10.97 -1.74 4.19
CA ALA A 127 -9.62 -1.70 3.63
C ALA A 127 -9.09 -0.27 3.50
N ALA A 128 -9.90 0.66 2.98
CA ALA A 128 -9.52 2.06 2.88
C ALA A 128 -9.36 2.71 4.27
N ALA A 129 -10.19 2.34 5.26
CA ALA A 129 -10.08 2.84 6.62
C ALA A 129 -8.78 2.37 7.31
N ALA A 130 -8.42 1.09 7.17
CA ALA A 130 -7.18 0.56 7.71
C ALA A 130 -5.95 1.25 7.09
N LEU A 131 -5.94 1.45 5.77
CA LEU A 131 -4.88 2.19 5.07
C LEU A 131 -4.76 3.63 5.57
N ARG A 132 -5.88 4.35 5.72
CA ARG A 132 -5.88 5.73 6.25
C ARG A 132 -5.41 5.80 7.70
N SER A 133 -5.82 4.87 8.54
CA SER A 133 -5.38 4.84 9.95
C SER A 133 -3.88 4.59 10.06
N ALA A 134 -3.34 3.66 9.26
CA ALA A 134 -1.89 3.47 9.18
C ALA A 134 -1.17 4.74 8.64
N ALA A 135 -1.76 5.42 7.64
CA ALA A 135 -1.21 6.67 7.11
C ALA A 135 -1.17 7.78 8.17
N GLU A 136 -2.22 7.91 8.99
CA GLU A 136 -2.27 8.90 10.06
C GLU A 136 -1.12 8.70 11.08
N THR A 137 -0.85 7.45 11.45
CA THR A 137 0.28 7.09 12.32
C THR A 137 1.62 7.45 11.65
N ALA A 138 1.77 7.13 10.36
CA ALA A 138 2.98 7.46 9.60
C ALA A 138 3.25 8.96 9.55
N HIS A 139 2.22 9.75 9.21
CA HIS A 139 2.32 11.21 9.16
C HIS A 139 2.57 11.85 10.53
N ALA A 140 2.10 11.22 11.60
CA ALA A 140 2.41 11.69 12.95
C ALA A 140 3.89 11.47 13.28
N ALA A 141 4.46 10.32 12.91
CA ALA A 141 5.87 10.02 13.08
C ALA A 141 6.77 10.97 12.27
N ASP A 142 6.42 11.21 10.99
CA ASP A 142 7.19 12.10 10.10
C ASP A 142 7.24 13.56 10.58
N ARG A 143 6.29 14.02 11.40
CA ARG A 143 6.29 15.39 11.95
C ARG A 143 7.15 15.57 13.20
N LEU A 144 7.60 14.47 13.79
CA LEU A 144 8.40 14.48 15.03
C LEU A 144 9.91 14.52 14.75
N PHE A 145 10.31 14.40 13.48
CA PHE A 145 11.69 14.43 12.99
C PHE A 145 11.86 15.50 11.92
#